data_AF-A0A2R7S7L9-F1
#
_entry.id   AF-A0A2R7S7L9-F1
#
_cell.length_a   1.000
_cell.length_b   1.000
_cell.length_c   1.000
_cell.angle_alpha   90.00
_cell.angle_beta   90.00
_cell.angle_gamma   90.00
#
_symmetry.space_group_name_H-M   'P 1'
#
loop_
_entity.id
_entity.type
_entity.pdbx_description
1 polymer ?
#
loop_
_entity_poly.entity_id
_entity_poly.type
_entity_poly.pdbx_seq_one_letter_code
_entity_poly.pdbx_strand_id
1 'polypeptide(L)'
;MEREEPFVPMYTVHVPDLQAASFPIPAAADVVFFSVFDNEAAFQKHLHGPVFRNWLAQHGANFLFNGENLFVVSEMLDRKAGFVRPSMVTSACGPV
;
A
#
# COMPACT_ATOMS: atom_id res chain seq x y z
N MET A 1 -4.09 -2.92 10.98
CA MET A 1 -2.85 -2.46 10.32
C MET A 1 -2.03 -1.48 11.17
N GLU A 2 -2.46 -0.23 11.40
CA GLU A 2 -1.68 0.80 12.15
C GLU A 2 -1.02 0.26 13.44
N ARG A 3 -1.78 -0.48 14.27
CA ARG A 3 -1.26 -1.10 15.50
C ARG A 3 -0.46 -2.38 15.27
N GLU A 4 -0.81 -3.16 14.26
CA GLU A 4 -0.29 -4.52 14.04
C GLU A 4 0.99 -4.53 13.21
N GLU A 5 1.16 -3.51 12.38
CA GLU A 5 2.25 -3.38 11.42
C GLU A 5 2.88 -1.99 11.54
N PRO A 6 3.56 -1.68 12.66
CA PRO A 6 4.19 -0.38 12.88
C PRO A 6 5.37 -0.09 11.95
N PHE A 7 5.69 -0.99 11.01
CA PHE A 7 6.67 -0.83 9.94
C PHE A 7 6.02 -0.34 8.61
N VAL A 8 4.73 -0.01 8.67
CA VAL A 8 3.94 0.59 7.59
C VAL A 8 3.54 2.00 8.02
N PRO A 9 4.43 3.00 7.88
CA PRO A 9 4.19 4.37 8.36
C PRO A 9 3.00 5.06 7.70
N MET A 10 2.57 4.59 6.52
CA MET A 10 1.40 5.12 5.83
C MET A 10 0.72 4.02 5.04
N TYR A 11 -0.60 3.90 5.21
CA TYR A 11 -1.44 3.05 4.38
C TYR A 11 -2.78 3.73 4.15
N THR A 12 -3.05 4.10 2.91
CA THR A 12 -4.29 4.77 2.50
C THR A 12 -4.92 4.03 1.33
N VAL A 13 -6.25 4.12 1.27
CA VAL A 13 -7.06 3.55 0.20
C VAL A 13 -7.82 4.69 -0.44
N HIS A 14 -7.73 4.77 -1.76
CA HIS A 14 -8.36 5.81 -2.55
C HIS A 14 -9.25 5.21 -3.63
N VAL A 15 -10.24 5.99 -4.04
CA VAL A 15 -10.99 5.76 -5.28
C VAL A 15 -10.71 6.91 -6.23
N PRO A 16 -10.83 6.72 -7.55
CA PRO A 16 -10.58 7.79 -8.50
C PRO A 16 -11.51 8.99 -8.33
N ASP A 17 -10.95 10.18 -8.46
CA ASP A 17 -11.73 11.39 -8.76
C ASP A 17 -11.98 11.46 -10.27
N LEU A 18 -13.16 11.01 -10.69
CA LEU A 18 -13.56 10.99 -12.11
C LEU A 18 -13.87 12.38 -12.67
N GLN A 19 -13.88 13.43 -11.83
CA GLN A 19 -14.06 14.83 -12.29
C GLN A 19 -12.72 15.51 -12.60
N ALA A 20 -11.62 15.01 -12.04
CA ALA A 20 -10.29 15.50 -12.35
C ALA A 20 -9.82 14.94 -13.70
N ALA A 21 -9.33 15.82 -14.58
CA ALA A 21 -8.72 15.38 -15.83
C ALA A 21 -7.40 14.64 -15.55
N SER A 22 -7.39 13.32 -15.75
CA SER A 22 -6.21 12.46 -15.64
C SER A 22 -6.18 11.49 -16.82
N PHE A 23 -4.98 11.24 -17.38
CA PHE A 23 -4.78 10.30 -18.48
C PHE A 23 -3.70 9.26 -18.14
N PRO A 24 -4.00 7.95 -18.30
CA PRO A 24 -5.29 7.41 -18.74
C PRO A 24 -6.42 7.68 -17.71
N ILE A 25 -7.66 7.72 -18.20
CA ILE A 25 -8.83 7.87 -17.32
C ILE A 25 -8.95 6.56 -16.52
N PRO A 26 -8.92 6.62 -15.17
CA PRO A 26 -9.05 5.44 -14.33
C PRO A 26 -10.46 4.83 -14.44
N ALA A 27 -10.59 3.52 -14.22
CA ALA A 27 -11.89 2.88 -14.22
C ALA A 27 -12.66 3.24 -12.94
N ALA A 28 -13.99 3.39 -13.04
CA ALA A 28 -14.82 3.77 -11.89
C ALA A 28 -14.79 2.75 -10.73
N ALA A 29 -14.42 1.50 -11.02
CA ALA A 29 -14.28 0.43 -10.03
C ALA A 29 -12.85 0.29 -9.47
N ASP A 30 -11.92 1.14 -9.88
CA ASP A 30 -10.54 1.07 -9.39
C ASP A 30 -10.47 1.44 -7.90
N VAL A 31 -9.60 0.74 -7.19
CA VAL A 31 -9.21 1.03 -5.81
C VAL A 31 -7.70 1.13 -5.78
N VAL A 32 -7.19 2.26 -5.29
CA VAL A 32 -5.75 2.53 -5.23
C VAL A 32 -5.27 2.38 -3.79
N PHE A 33 -4.43 1.39 -3.57
CA PHE A 33 -3.70 1.22 -2.31
C PHE A 33 -2.41 2.03 -2.40
N PHE A 34 -2.35 3.14 -1.67
CA PHE A 34 -1.15 3.96 -1.58
C PHE A 34 -0.51 3.75 -0.21
N SER A 35 0.70 3.20 -0.21
CA SER A 35 1.36 2.78 1.02
C SER A 35 2.84 3.08 0.98
N VAL A 36 3.39 3.36 2.16
CA VAL A 36 4.82 3.55 2.38
C VAL A 36 5.25 2.54 3.41
N PHE A 37 6.39 1.90 3.13
CA PHE A 37 7.03 0.92 3.98
C PHE A 37 8.43 1.42 4.31
N ASP A 38 8.94 1.03 5.48
CA ASP A 38 10.28 1.45 5.93
C ASP A 38 11.39 0.98 4.97
N ASN A 39 11.16 -0.16 4.31
CA ASN A 39 12.03 -0.76 3.30
C ASN A 39 11.30 -1.90 2.56
N GLU A 40 11.94 -2.49 1.57
CA GLU A 40 11.40 -3.63 0.80
C GLU A 40 11.07 -4.85 1.69
N ALA A 41 11.89 -5.14 2.70
CA ALA A 41 11.63 -6.26 3.61
C ALA A 41 10.35 -6.04 4.44
N ALA A 42 10.04 -4.80 4.82
CA ALA A 42 8.79 -4.43 5.47
C ALA A 42 7.58 -4.63 4.53
N PHE A 43 7.71 -4.31 3.25
CA PHE A 43 6.68 -4.63 2.24
C PHE A 43 6.45 -6.13 2.12
N GLN A 44 7.52 -6.94 2.00
CA GLN A 44 7.40 -8.40 1.92
C GLN A 44 6.75 -8.96 3.20
N LYS A 45 7.11 -8.44 4.37
CA LYS A 45 6.49 -8.83 5.65
C LYS A 45 4.99 -8.54 5.66
N HIS A 46 4.55 -7.39 5.15
CA HIS A 46 3.13 -7.07 4.99
C HIS A 46 2.44 -8.04 4.02
N LEU A 47 3.00 -8.22 2.82
CA LEU A 47 2.43 -9.05 1.75
C LEU A 47 2.22 -10.51 2.17
N HIS A 48 3.12 -11.05 2.99
CA HIS A 48 3.03 -12.43 3.49
C HIS A 48 2.44 -12.52 4.92
N GLY A 49 2.12 -11.37 5.50
CA GLY A 49 1.64 -11.26 6.88
C GLY A 49 0.15 -11.58 7.03
N PRO A 50 -0.28 -11.94 8.25
CA PRO A 50 -1.66 -12.32 8.52
C PRO A 50 -2.64 -11.16 8.30
N VAL A 51 -2.22 -9.90 8.47
CA VAL A 51 -3.09 -8.73 8.26
C VAL A 51 -3.58 -8.69 6.82
N PHE A 52 -2.66 -8.69 5.85
CA PHE A 52 -3.02 -8.69 4.43
C PHE A 52 -3.68 -10.00 4.01
N ARG A 53 -3.14 -11.16 4.43
CA ARG A 53 -3.67 -12.47 3.99
C ARG A 53 -5.08 -12.74 4.51
N ASN A 54 -5.40 -12.35 5.75
CA ASN A 54 -6.74 -12.47 6.29
C ASN A 54 -7.72 -11.51 5.60
N TRP A 55 -7.29 -10.27 5.34
CA TRP A 55 -8.09 -9.31 4.57
C TRP A 55 -8.40 -9.84 3.16
N LEU A 56 -7.39 -10.39 2.47
CA LEU A 56 -7.56 -10.95 1.13
C LEU A 56 -8.52 -12.14 1.13
N ALA A 57 -8.46 -13.01 2.14
CA ALA A 57 -9.39 -14.13 2.28
C ALA A 57 -10.84 -13.66 2.50
N GLN A 58 -11.05 -12.53 3.19
CA GLN A 58 -12.38 -11.98 3.48
C GLN A 58 -12.97 -11.18 2.31
N HIS A 59 -12.12 -10.47 1.55
CA HIS A 59 -12.56 -9.49 0.56
C HIS A 59 -12.18 -9.84 -0.88
N GLY A 60 -11.46 -10.93 -1.11
CA GLY A 60 -10.95 -11.32 -2.43
C GLY A 60 -12.04 -11.43 -3.50
N ALA A 61 -13.26 -11.84 -3.14
CA ALA A 61 -14.37 -11.90 -4.09
C ALA A 61 -14.72 -10.54 -4.77
N ASN A 62 -14.27 -9.42 -4.22
CA ASN A 62 -14.49 -8.08 -4.77
C ASN A 62 -13.42 -7.64 -5.79
N PHE A 63 -12.38 -8.44 -6.00
CA PHE A 63 -11.23 -8.06 -6.82
C PHE A 63 -10.98 -9.05 -7.94
N LEU A 64 -10.26 -8.60 -8.96
CA LEU A 64 -9.80 -9.44 -10.07
C LEU A 64 -8.60 -10.27 -9.63
N PHE A 65 -8.50 -11.47 -10.18
CA PHE A 65 -7.40 -12.40 -9.93
C PHE A 65 -6.78 -12.86 -11.26
N ASN A 66 -5.47 -13.06 -11.25
CA ASN A 66 -4.74 -13.75 -12.32
C ASN A 66 -4.22 -15.08 -11.76
N GLY A 67 -5.00 -16.15 -11.98
CA GLY A 67 -4.81 -17.42 -11.27
C GLY A 67 -5.13 -17.27 -9.78
N GLU A 68 -4.19 -17.65 -8.92
CA GLU A 68 -4.33 -17.56 -7.46
C GLU A 68 -3.90 -16.20 -6.89
N ASN A 69 -3.36 -15.31 -7.73
CA ASN A 69 -2.82 -14.03 -7.30
C ASN A 69 -3.82 -12.89 -7.54
N LEU A 70 -3.95 -12.00 -6.54
CA LEU A 70 -4.68 -10.74 -6.70
C LEU A 70 -4.10 -9.97 -7.89
N PHE A 71 -4.94 -9.61 -8.85
CA PHE A 71 -4.50 -8.79 -9.97
C PHE A 71 -4.30 -7.36 -9.48
N VAL A 72 -3.06 -6.89 -9.56
CA VAL A 72 -2.67 -5.51 -9.22
C VAL A 72 -1.72 -4.98 -10.28
N VAL A 73 -1.82 -3.69 -10.56
CA VAL A 73 -0.77 -2.94 -11.25
C VAL A 73 0.02 -2.23 -10.17
N SER A 74 1.28 -2.63 -10.00
CA SER A 74 2.15 -2.10 -8.93
C SER A 74 3.35 -1.39 -9.52
N GLU A 75 3.65 -0.21 -9.00
CA GLU A 75 4.87 0.53 -9.28
C GLU A 75 5.69 0.66 -7.99
N MET A 76 6.92 0.15 -8.00
CA MET A 76 7.88 0.39 -6.92
C MET A 76 8.72 1.61 -7.25
N LEU A 77 8.77 2.57 -6.33
CA LEU A 77 9.37 3.87 -6.56
C LEU A 77 10.63 4.05 -5.69
N ASP A 78 11.76 4.27 -6.36
CA ASP A 78 12.98 4.75 -5.72
C ASP A 78 12.95 6.28 -5.58
N ARG A 79 13.14 6.79 -4.36
CA ARG A 79 13.28 8.24 -4.16
C ARG A 79 14.65 8.72 -4.66
N LYS A 80 14.69 9.37 -5.84
CA LYS A 80 15.91 10.00 -6.39
C LYS A 80 16.14 11.45 -5.89
N ALA A 81 15.09 12.14 -5.49
CA ALA A 81 15.14 13.51 -4.94
C ALA A 81 13.99 13.76 -3.94
N GLY A 82 14.08 14.82 -3.13
CA GLY A 82 13.08 15.21 -2.12
C GLY A 82 13.37 14.66 -0.72
N PHE A 83 12.45 14.91 0.23
CA PHE A 83 12.58 14.48 1.63
C PHE A 83 11.24 14.03 2.20
N VAL A 84 11.30 13.17 3.23
CA VAL A 84 10.15 12.84 4.09
C VAL A 84 10.41 13.51 5.44
N ARG A 85 9.38 14.15 6.02
CA ARG A 85 9.53 14.80 7.33
C ARG A 85 9.81 13.74 8.40
N PRO A 86 10.69 14.02 9.39
CA PRO A 86 10.95 13.08 10.47
C PRO A 86 9.70 12.61 11.23
N SER A 87 8.67 13.47 11.32
CA SER A 87 7.38 13.12 11.92
C SER A 87 6.52 12.14 11.12
N MET A 88 6.93 11.81 9.89
CA MET A 88 6.23 10.90 8.96
C MET A 88 6.99 9.60 8.71
N VAL A 89 8.08 9.37 9.45
CA VAL A 89 8.76 8.07 9.47
C VAL A 89 8.52 7.44 10.83
N THR A 90 8.29 6.14 10.82
CA THR A 90 8.34 5.34 12.04
C THR A 90 9.71 5.51 12.67
N SER A 91 9.72 5.71 13.98
CA SER A 91 10.98 5.83 14.70
C SER A 91 11.73 4.51 14.52
N ALA A 92 12.91 4.55 13.91
CA ALA A 92 13.90 3.49 14.13
C ALA A 92 13.97 3.32 15.66
N CYS A 93 13.83 2.09 16.16
CA CYS A 93 13.77 1.72 17.59
C CYS A 93 14.38 2.79 18.52
N GLY A 94 13.60 3.17 19.56
CA GLY A 94 13.85 4.28 20.50
C GLY A 94 15.18 4.29 21.28
N PRO A 95 15.25 5.10 22.36
CA PRO A 95 16.45 5.83 22.77
C PRO A 95 17.61 4.93 23.23
N VAL A 96 18.82 5.44 23.03
CA VAL A 96 20.09 4.95 23.60
C VAL A 96 20.06 5.10 25.12
#